data_AF-K1ZNC6-F1
#
_entry.id   AF-K1ZNC6-F1
#
_cell.length_a   1.000
_cell.length_b   1.000
_cell.length_c   1.000
_cell.angle_alpha   90.00
_cell.angle_beta   90.00
_cell.angle_gamma   90.00
#
_symmetry.space_group_name_H-M   'P 1'
#
loop_
_entity.id
_entity.type
_entity.pdbx_description
1 polymer ?
#
loop_
_entity_poly.entity_id
_entity_poly.type
_entity_poly.pdbx_seq_one_letter_code
_entity_poly.pdbx_strand_id
1 'polypeptide(L)'
;MNDYSAFLVLIVIVSAGLLLGRIKIKGISLDLSAVLFVALLFGHWGLHVSAIFQTMGLCLFIYAVGVQAGPGFFDSFGKQTLKHILLAVLLVVVAALTAWVCFLIYDIDMSMAVGLLTGALTSTPGLAA
;
A
#
# COMPACT_ATOMS: atom_id res chain seq x y z
N MET A 1 -4.95 -14.06 -20.51
CA MET A 1 -4.16 -14.95 -19.64
C MET A 1 -5.14 -15.92 -18.99
N ASN A 2 -4.87 -17.23 -18.97
CA ASN A 2 -5.78 -18.18 -18.30
C ASN A 2 -5.70 -17.91 -16.77
N ASP A 3 -6.81 -18.01 -16.03
CA ASP A 3 -6.82 -17.66 -14.59
C ASP A 3 -5.77 -18.47 -13.78
N TYR A 4 -5.51 -19.70 -14.19
CA TYR A 4 -4.47 -20.57 -13.64
C TYR A 4 -3.06 -19.97 -13.73
N SER A 5 -2.73 -19.31 -14.85
CA SER A 5 -1.42 -18.67 -15.03
C SER A 5 -1.27 -17.40 -14.20
N ALA A 6 -2.34 -16.64 -13.98
CA ALA A 6 -2.31 -15.46 -13.10
C ALA A 6 -2.07 -15.86 -11.63
N PHE A 7 -2.69 -16.95 -11.19
CA PHE A 7 -2.47 -17.50 -9.84
C PHE A 7 -1.03 -17.96 -9.62
N LEU A 8 -0.44 -18.66 -10.60
CA LEU A 8 0.97 -19.08 -10.52
C LEU A 8 1.92 -17.90 -10.44
N VAL A 9 1.68 -16.84 -11.23
CA VAL A 9 2.47 -15.60 -11.18
C VAL A 9 2.39 -14.97 -9.80
N LEU A 10 1.20 -14.89 -9.20
CA LEU A 10 1.01 -14.32 -7.87
C LEU A 10 1.76 -15.13 -6.80
N ILE A 11 1.69 -16.47 -6.84
CA ILE A 11 2.46 -17.32 -5.93
C ILE A 11 3.96 -17.09 -6.08
N VAL A 12 4.47 -16.99 -7.32
CA VAL A 12 5.90 -16.76 -7.57
C VAL A 12 6.33 -15.42 -7.02
N ILE A 13 5.57 -14.35 -7.26
CA ILE A 13 5.87 -13.01 -6.74
C ILE A 13 5.90 -13.02 -5.22
N VAL A 14 4.86 -13.58 -4.56
CA VAL A 14 4.78 -13.64 -3.09
C VAL A 14 5.90 -14.49 -2.52
N SER A 15 6.15 -15.67 -3.08
CA SER A 15 7.18 -16.59 -2.58
C SER A 15 8.59 -16.01 -2.75
N ALA A 16 8.91 -15.47 -3.93
CA ALA A 16 10.19 -14.82 -4.19
C ALA A 16 10.38 -13.58 -3.30
N GLY A 17 9.34 -12.76 -3.15
CA GLY A 17 9.33 -11.60 -2.26
C GLY A 17 9.58 -11.95 -0.80
N LEU A 18 8.92 -12.98 -0.28
CA LEU A 18 9.12 -13.44 1.09
C LEU A 18 10.52 -14.04 1.30
N LEU A 19 11.04 -14.80 0.33
CA LEU A 19 12.40 -15.35 0.38
C LEU A 19 13.45 -14.22 0.41
N LEU A 20 13.31 -13.23 -0.48
CA LEU A 20 14.16 -12.04 -0.51
C LEU A 20 14.02 -11.20 0.77
N GLY A 21 12.80 -11.08 1.31
CA GLY A 21 12.51 -10.32 2.53
C GLY A 21 13.19 -10.85 3.79
N ARG A 22 13.53 -12.15 3.81
CA ARG A 22 14.27 -12.79 4.92
C ARG A 22 15.77 -12.54 4.87
N ILE A 23 16.32 -12.08 3.75
CA ILE A 23 17.74 -11.77 3.62
C ILE A 23 18.04 -10.55 4.50
N LYS A 24 18.93 -10.73 5.47
CA LYS A 24 19.38 -9.67 6.37
C LYS A 24 20.65 -9.04 5.83
N ILE A 25 20.63 -7.74 5.61
CA ILE A 25 21.83 -6.96 5.26
C ILE A 25 22.10 -6.00 6.41
N LYS A 26 23.28 -6.12 7.04
CA LYS A 26 23.68 -5.27 8.19
C LYS A 26 22.65 -5.22 9.33
N GLY A 27 21.92 -6.32 9.56
CA GLY A 27 20.91 -6.43 10.61
C GLY A 27 19.50 -5.95 10.23
N ILE A 28 19.31 -5.38 9.03
CA ILE A 28 18.01 -4.93 8.52
C ILE A 28 17.46 -5.97 7.54
N SER A 29 16.17 -6.29 7.66
CA SER A 29 15.41 -7.16 6.73
C SER A 29 14.27 -6.37 6.10
N LEU A 30 13.97 -6.66 4.83
CA LEU A 30 12.90 -5.98 4.08
C LEU A 30 11.50 -6.57 4.35
N ASP A 31 11.41 -7.81 4.84
CA ASP A 31 10.16 -8.50 5.20
C ASP A 31 9.05 -8.35 4.12
N LEU A 32 7.88 -7.82 4.48
CA LEU A 32 6.75 -7.58 3.56
C LEU A 32 7.07 -6.56 2.45
N SER A 33 7.96 -5.59 2.68
CA SER A 33 8.34 -4.60 1.66
C SER A 33 9.07 -5.24 0.48
N ALA A 34 9.78 -6.36 0.69
CA ALA A 34 10.40 -7.10 -0.42
C ALA A 34 9.36 -7.65 -1.40
N VAL A 35 8.19 -8.06 -0.91
CA VAL A 35 7.09 -8.53 -1.77
C VAL A 35 6.60 -7.42 -2.70
N LEU A 36 6.49 -6.18 -2.20
CA LEU A 36 6.12 -5.01 -3.01
C LEU A 36 7.16 -4.71 -4.09
N PHE A 37 8.46 -4.71 -3.75
CA PHE A 37 9.52 -4.47 -4.74
C PHE A 37 9.57 -5.53 -5.82
N VAL A 38 9.43 -6.80 -5.45
CA VAL A 38 9.37 -7.91 -6.41
C VAL A 38 8.14 -7.79 -7.30
N ALA A 39 6.97 -7.48 -6.73
CA ALA A 39 5.75 -7.25 -7.50
C ALA A 39 5.90 -6.09 -8.50
N LEU A 40 6.52 -4.98 -8.09
CA LEU A 40 6.75 -3.81 -8.95
C LEU A 40 7.75 -4.12 -10.08
N LEU A 41 8.81 -4.88 -9.78
CA LEU A 41 9.80 -5.33 -10.78
C LEU A 41 9.17 -6.25 -11.83
N PHE A 42 8.38 -7.23 -11.41
CA PHE A 42 7.64 -8.10 -12.34
C PHE A 42 6.52 -7.36 -13.08
N GLY A 43 5.87 -6.39 -12.43
CA GLY A 43 4.88 -5.50 -13.05
C GLY A 43 5.49 -4.62 -14.14
N HIS A 44 6.73 -4.15 -13.96
CA HIS A 44 7.45 -3.39 -14.98
C HIS A 44 7.70 -4.22 -16.26
N TRP A 45 7.88 -5.55 -16.15
CA TRP A 45 7.98 -6.45 -17.29
C TRP A 45 6.64 -6.84 -17.93
N GLY A 46 5.53 -6.20 -17.53
CA GLY A 46 4.22 -6.40 -18.15
C GLY A 46 3.49 -7.66 -17.67
N LEU A 47 3.86 -8.22 -16.51
CA LEU A 47 3.07 -9.29 -15.89
C LEU A 47 1.83 -8.70 -15.24
N HIS A 48 0.67 -8.99 -15.83
CA HIS A 48 -0.62 -8.55 -15.32
C HIS A 48 -1.32 -9.70 -14.57
N VAL A 49 -1.72 -9.42 -13.34
CA VAL A 49 -2.60 -10.30 -12.55
C VAL A 49 -4.04 -9.83 -12.74
N SER A 50 -4.99 -10.76 -12.77
CA SER A 50 -6.41 -10.43 -12.89
C SER A 50 -6.88 -9.53 -11.73
N ALA A 51 -7.73 -8.55 -12.05
CA ALA A 51 -8.25 -7.58 -11.09
C ALA A 51 -8.97 -8.23 -9.89
N ILE A 52 -9.49 -9.45 -10.06
CA ILE A 52 -10.10 -10.22 -8.97
C ILE A 52 -9.16 -10.40 -7.79
N PHE A 53 -7.87 -10.67 -8.03
CA PHE A 53 -6.89 -10.87 -6.96
C PHE A 53 -6.54 -9.56 -6.24
N GLN A 54 -6.54 -8.44 -6.95
CA GLN A 54 -6.37 -7.11 -6.35
C GLN A 54 -7.54 -6.79 -5.40
N THR A 55 -8.78 -6.94 -5.89
CA THR A 55 -9.97 -6.69 -5.07
C THR A 55 -10.05 -7.63 -3.88
N MET A 56 -9.77 -8.92 -4.08
CA MET A 56 -9.71 -9.89 -2.98
C MET A 56 -8.65 -9.51 -1.94
N GLY A 57 -7.44 -9.17 -2.36
CA GLY A 57 -6.36 -8.74 -1.47
C GLY A 57 -6.72 -7.48 -0.69
N LEU A 58 -7.29 -6.48 -1.35
CA LEU A 58 -7.74 -5.23 -0.72
C LEU A 58 -8.88 -5.49 0.28
N CYS A 59 -9.86 -6.32 -0.06
CA CYS A 59 -10.93 -6.71 0.85
C CYS A 59 -10.40 -7.44 2.10
N LEU A 60 -9.48 -8.40 1.92
CA LEU A 60 -8.84 -9.12 3.03
C LEU A 60 -8.02 -8.18 3.92
N PHE A 61 -7.30 -7.23 3.31
CA PHE A 61 -6.54 -6.21 4.03
C PHE A 61 -7.44 -5.31 4.87
N ILE A 62 -8.49 -4.72 4.26
CA ILE A 62 -9.44 -3.84 4.96
C ILE A 62 -10.15 -4.61 6.09
N TYR A 63 -10.53 -5.87 5.86
CA TYR A 63 -11.10 -6.74 6.88
C TYR A 63 -10.14 -6.93 8.06
N ALA A 64 -8.88 -7.29 7.80
CA ALA A 64 -7.88 -7.51 8.84
C ALA A 64 -7.58 -6.23 9.64
N VAL A 65 -7.48 -5.08 8.98
CA VAL A 65 -7.32 -3.77 9.64
C VAL A 65 -8.54 -3.44 10.50
N GLY A 66 -9.75 -3.66 9.97
CA GLY A 66 -11.00 -3.42 10.69
C GLY A 66 -11.14 -4.28 11.95
N VAL A 67 -10.83 -5.58 11.86
CA VAL A 67 -10.88 -6.49 13.01
C VAL A 67 -9.83 -6.12 14.07
N GLN A 68 -8.61 -5.72 13.67
CA GLN A 68 -7.57 -5.29 14.60
C GLN A 68 -7.90 -3.94 15.27
N ALA A 69 -8.46 -3.00 14.51
CA ALA A 69 -8.84 -1.68 15.02
C ALA A 69 -10.13 -1.70 15.86
N GLY A 70 -11.00 -2.70 15.66
CA GLY A 70 -12.32 -2.81 16.29
C GLY A 70 -12.32 -2.70 17.82
N PRO A 71 -11.54 -3.52 18.55
CA PRO A 71 -11.51 -3.47 20.02
C PRO A 71 -11.07 -2.11 20.58
N GLY A 72 -10.10 -1.47 19.94
CA GLY A 72 -9.56 -0.17 20.38
C GLY A 72 -10.37 1.05 19.91
N PHE A 73 -11.38 0.86 19.05
CA PHE A 73 -12.13 1.97 18.46
C PHE A 73 -12.88 2.78 19.52
N PHE A 74 -13.61 2.09 20.41
CA PHE A 74 -14.36 2.78 21.47
C PHE A 74 -13.47 3.31 22.58
N ASP A 75 -12.41 2.58 22.92
CA ASP A 75 -11.39 3.01 23.90
C ASP A 75 -10.63 4.26 23.43
N SER A 76 -10.58 4.49 22.12
CA SER A 76 -9.96 5.67 21.53
C SER A 76 -10.81 6.93 21.66
N PHE A 77 -12.06 6.88 22.14
CA PHE A 77 -12.88 8.06 22.41
C PHE A 77 -12.52 8.69 23.76
N GLY A 78 -11.91 9.87 23.74
CA GLY A 78 -11.45 10.60 24.90
C GLY A 78 -11.11 12.06 24.59
N LYS A 79 -10.62 12.78 25.59
CA LYS A 79 -10.37 14.24 25.50
C LYS A 79 -9.36 14.64 24.41
N GLN A 80 -8.51 13.71 23.97
CA GLN A 80 -7.50 13.97 22.94
C GLN A 80 -7.91 13.48 21.55
N THR A 81 -9.02 12.74 21.40
CA THR A 81 -9.43 12.15 20.11
C THR A 81 -9.65 13.20 19.04
N LEU A 82 -10.32 14.31 19.39
CA LEU A 82 -10.52 15.43 18.47
C LEU A 82 -9.20 16.03 17.98
N LYS A 83 -8.17 16.10 18.82
CA LYS A 83 -6.84 16.58 18.41
C LYS A 83 -6.18 15.62 17.43
N HIS A 84 -6.27 14.31 17.67
CA HIS A 84 -5.73 13.29 16.77
C HIS A 84 -6.46 13.27 15.42
N ILE A 85 -7.80 13.41 15.42
CA ILE A 85 -8.59 13.54 14.19
C ILE A 85 -8.18 14.80 13.42
N LEU A 86 -8.06 15.95 14.10
CA LEU A 86 -7.67 17.20 13.45
C LEU A 86 -6.26 17.11 12.87
N LEU A 87 -5.31 16.50 13.60
CA LEU A 87 -3.95 16.24 13.09
C LEU A 87 -3.96 15.31 11.88
N ALA A 88 -4.76 14.23 11.90
CA ALA A 88 -4.88 13.30 10.78
C ALA A 88 -5.45 14.00 9.54
N VAL A 89 -6.52 14.78 9.70
CA VAL A 89 -7.12 15.56 8.59
C VAL A 89 -6.12 16.58 8.05
N LEU A 90 -5.44 17.32 8.92
CA LEU A 90 -4.40 18.27 8.51
C LEU A 90 -3.30 17.58 7.70
N LEU A 91 -2.82 16.43 8.18
CA LEU A 91 -1.76 15.67 7.51
C LEU A 91 -2.20 15.20 6.12
N VAL A 92 -3.41 14.66 5.98
CA VAL A 92 -3.96 14.25 4.68
C VAL A 92 -4.10 15.44 3.73
N VAL A 93 -4.62 16.58 4.20
CA VAL A 93 -4.77 17.78 3.37
C VAL A 93 -3.42 18.32 2.92
N VAL A 94 -2.44 18.40 3.82
CA VAL A 94 -1.08 18.87 3.48
C VAL A 94 -0.41 17.92 2.49
N ALA A 95 -0.53 16.60 2.67
CA ALA A 95 0.02 15.63 1.75
C ALA A 95 -0.64 15.72 0.36
N ALA A 96 -1.97 15.86 0.30
CA ALA A 96 -2.72 16.02 -0.95
C ALA A 96 -2.35 17.31 -1.68
N LEU A 97 -2.28 18.44 -0.98
CA LEU A 97 -1.81 19.71 -1.55
C LEU A 97 -0.37 19.60 -2.05
N THR A 98 0.51 18.95 -1.29
CA THR A 98 1.91 18.74 -1.70
C THR A 98 1.99 17.91 -2.98
N ALA A 99 1.26 16.79 -3.05
CA ALA A 99 1.20 15.95 -4.24
C ALA A 99 0.62 16.70 -5.44
N TRP A 100 -0.41 17.53 -5.23
CA TRP A 100 -0.99 18.38 -6.27
C TRP A 100 -0.01 19.44 -6.78
N VAL A 101 0.74 20.09 -5.89
CA VAL A 101 1.80 21.04 -6.27
C VAL A 101 2.90 20.32 -7.06
N CYS A 102 3.31 19.12 -6.65
CA CYS A 102 4.25 18.30 -7.42
C CYS A 102 3.72 17.95 -8.81
N PHE A 103 2.44 17.60 -8.92
CA PHE A 103 1.76 17.35 -10.20
C PHE A 103 1.87 18.57 -11.14
N LEU A 104 1.62 19.77 -10.64
CA LEU A 104 1.69 21.00 -11.45
C LEU A 104 3.11 21.43 -11.82
N ILE A 105 4.10 21.24 -10.93
CA ILE A 105 5.47 21.71 -11.15
C ILE A 105 6.27 20.74 -12.03
N TYR A 106 6.10 19.44 -11.82
CA TYR A 106 6.94 18.40 -12.43
C TYR A 106 6.26 17.69 -13.60
N ASP A 107 5.04 18.08 -13.98
CA ASP A 107 4.25 17.49 -15.08
C ASP A 107 4.20 15.95 -15.01
N ILE A 108 4.05 15.43 -13.79
CA ILE A 108 3.99 13.99 -13.53
C ILE A 108 2.58 13.47 -13.83
N ASP A 109 2.46 12.21 -14.24
CA ASP A 109 1.16 11.59 -14.50
C ASP A 109 0.36 11.37 -13.20
N MET A 110 -0.96 11.23 -13.34
CA MET A 110 -1.87 11.02 -12.21
C MET A 110 -1.52 9.75 -11.41
N SER A 111 -1.05 8.69 -12.07
CA SER A 111 -0.67 7.45 -11.39
C SER A 111 0.55 7.67 -10.49
N MET A 112 1.53 8.45 -10.94
CA MET A 112 2.67 8.86 -10.12
C MET A 112 2.25 9.77 -8.97
N ALA A 113 1.37 10.75 -9.18
CA ALA A 113 0.87 11.63 -8.13
C ALA A 113 0.13 10.87 -7.01
N VAL A 114 -0.73 9.91 -7.37
CA VAL A 114 -1.39 9.01 -6.41
C VAL A 114 -0.38 8.11 -5.70
N GLY A 115 0.63 7.61 -6.42
CA GLY A 115 1.74 6.87 -5.83
C GLY A 115 2.54 7.67 -4.79
N LEU A 116 2.84 8.93 -5.09
CA LEU A 116 3.51 9.84 -4.16
C LEU A 116 2.65 10.12 -2.93
N LEU A 117 1.35 10.40 -3.11
CA LEU A 117 0.43 10.67 -2.01
C LEU A 117 0.30 9.46 -1.07
N THR A 118 0.01 8.29 -1.64
CA THR A 118 -0.20 7.04 -0.88
C THR A 118 1.09 6.55 -0.21
N GLY A 119 2.23 6.72 -0.88
CA GLY A 119 3.55 6.46 -0.31
C GLY A 119 3.92 7.40 0.84
N ALA A 120 3.70 8.72 0.67
CA ALA A 120 3.95 9.72 1.72
C ALA A 120 3.07 9.51 2.95
N LEU A 121 1.83 9.07 2.75
CA LEU A 121 0.90 8.72 3.84
C LEU A 121 1.13 7.31 4.40
N THR A 122 2.14 6.57 3.91
CA THR A 122 2.40 5.15 4.27
C THR A 122 1.15 4.26 4.17
N SER A 123 0.22 4.64 3.28
CA SER A 123 -1.11 4.05 3.13
C SER A 123 -1.18 3.23 1.84
N THR A 124 -0.37 2.17 1.77
CA THR A 124 -0.30 1.21 0.65
C THR A 124 -1.66 0.76 0.07
N PRO A 125 -2.72 0.46 0.84
CA PRO A 125 -4.03 0.13 0.26
C PRO A 125 -4.60 1.25 -0.63
N GLY A 126 -4.28 2.52 -0.35
CA GLY A 126 -4.72 3.65 -1.16
C GLY A 126 -4.12 3.67 -2.56
N LEU A 127 -3.02 2.94 -2.82
CA LEU A 127 -2.47 2.79 -4.17
C LEU A 127 -3.34 1.87 -5.05
N ALA A 128 -4.07 0.95 -4.42
CA ALA A 128 -4.91 -0.04 -5.09
C ALA A 128 -6.41 0.32 -5.06
N ALA A 129 -6.77 1.43 -4.39
CA ALA A 129 -8.12 1.97 -4.25
C ALA A 129 -8.47 2.90 -5.41
#